data_AF-A0A1Q4WUG8-F1
#
_entry.id   AF-A0A1Q4WUG8-F1
#
_cell.length_a   1.000
_cell.length_b   1.000
_cell.length_c   1.000
_cell.angle_alpha   90.00
_cell.angle_beta   90.00
_cell.angle_gamma   90.00
#
_symmetry.space_group_name_H-M   'P 1'
#
loop_
_entity.id
_entity.type
_entity.pdbx_description
1 polymer ?
#
loop_
_entity_poly.entity_id
_entity_poly.type
_entity_poly.pdbx_seq_one_letter_code
_entity_poly.pdbx_strand_id
1 'polypeptide(L)'
;MISPVERDDLGLQPERTLLAWQRTIALMVVVGLLFLRGSLVPSSSDVPEAPMVVRVAMMAVLLALGLVLGVHLWLRWRASEHGTRVPETGRPPMCLARPWAMAVLCVGVLVLSGVLVLTVLLGL
;
A
#
# COMPACT_ATOMS: atom_id res chain seq x y z
N MET A 1 -2.09 -20.06 -37.20
CA MET A 1 -2.37 -20.56 -35.83
C MET A 1 -1.59 -19.69 -34.87
N ILE A 2 -2.26 -18.77 -34.17
CA ILE A 2 -1.66 -17.98 -33.10
C ILE A 2 -1.73 -18.85 -31.84
N SER A 3 -0.58 -19.04 -31.19
CA SER A 3 -0.47 -19.77 -29.92
C SER A 3 -1.40 -19.13 -28.87
N PRO A 4 -2.10 -19.89 -28.00
CA PRO A 4 -3.01 -19.34 -27.00
C PRO A 4 -2.34 -18.43 -25.96
N VAL A 5 -1.01 -18.27 -26.02
CA VAL A 5 -0.19 -17.50 -25.09
C VAL A 5 0.01 -16.04 -25.55
N GLU A 6 -0.30 -15.70 -26.79
CA GLU A 6 0.11 -14.41 -27.39
C GLU A 6 -0.91 -13.26 -27.23
N ARG A 7 -1.91 -13.46 -26.38
CA ARG A 7 -2.95 -12.47 -26.06
C ARG A 7 -2.88 -12.04 -24.60
N ASP A 8 -1.68 -12.00 -24.03
CA ASP A 8 -1.45 -11.21 -22.82
C ASP A 8 -1.73 -9.74 -23.19
N ASP A 9 -2.77 -9.17 -22.57
CA ASP A 9 -3.15 -7.75 -22.61
C ASP A 9 -2.06 -6.85 -21.99
N LEU A 10 -0.82 -6.95 -22.48
CA LEU A 10 0.37 -6.28 -22.00
C LEU A 10 0.20 -4.75 -21.99
N GLY A 11 -0.64 -4.21 -22.88
CA GLY A 11 -0.92 -2.78 -22.96
C GLY A 11 -1.65 -2.22 -21.74
N LEU A 12 -2.59 -2.97 -21.15
CA LEU A 12 -3.43 -2.48 -20.03
C LEU A 12 -2.95 -2.95 -18.65
N GLN A 13 -2.03 -3.91 -18.60
CA GLN A 13 -1.44 -4.39 -17.35
C GLN A 13 -0.80 -3.29 -16.48
N PRO A 14 0.01 -2.33 -17.01
CA PRO A 14 0.62 -1.29 -16.18
C PRO A 14 -0.42 -0.36 -15.55
N GLU A 15 -1.46 0.01 -16.29
CA GLU A 15 -2.57 0.84 -15.79
C GLU A 15 -3.35 0.13 -14.68
N ARG A 16 -3.65 -1.17 -14.86
CA ARG A 16 -4.32 -2.00 -13.85
C ARG A 16 -3.49 -2.08 -12.57
N THR A 17 -2.17 -2.24 -12.68
CA THR A 17 -1.29 -2.25 -11.50
C THR A 17 -1.29 -0.88 -10.80
N LEU A 18 -1.24 0.23 -11.55
CA LEU A 18 -1.26 1.57 -10.97
C LEU A 18 -2.57 1.83 -10.20
N LEU A 19 -3.72 1.49 -10.78
CA LEU A 19 -5.03 1.62 -10.12
C LEU A 19 -5.12 0.75 -8.87
N ALA A 20 -4.61 -0.48 -8.92
CA ALA A 20 -4.56 -1.35 -7.75
C ALA A 20 -3.71 -0.74 -6.62
N TRP A 21 -2.53 -0.18 -6.94
CA TRP A 21 -1.69 0.49 -5.95
C TRP A 21 -2.31 1.78 -5.40
N GLN A 22 -2.96 2.59 -6.24
CA GLN A 22 -3.71 3.76 -5.77
C GLN A 22 -4.81 3.36 -4.79
N ARG A 23 -5.56 2.29 -5.09
CA ARG A 23 -6.58 1.75 -4.20
C ARG A 23 -5.97 1.29 -2.87
N THR A 24 -4.84 0.59 -2.91
CA THR A 24 -4.14 0.15 -1.70
C THR A 24 -3.69 1.33 -0.84
N ILE A 25 -3.10 2.37 -1.44
CA ILE A 25 -2.69 3.58 -0.72
C ILE A 25 -3.90 4.29 -0.13
N ALA A 26 -5.00 4.43 -0.88
CA ALA A 26 -6.23 5.03 -0.38
C ALA A 26 -6.82 4.23 0.79
N LEU A 27 -6.84 2.90 0.70
CA LEU A 27 -7.30 2.03 1.79
C LEU A 27 -6.41 2.16 3.04
N MET A 28 -5.09 2.25 2.89
CA MET A 28 -4.20 2.51 4.03
C MET A 28 -4.54 3.81 4.75
N VAL A 29 -4.82 4.89 4.00
CA VAL A 29 -5.25 6.18 4.58
C VAL A 29 -6.58 6.03 5.30
N VAL A 30 -7.57 5.37 4.69
CA VAL A 30 -8.87 5.12 5.31
C VAL A 30 -8.73 4.31 6.61
N VAL A 31 -7.93 3.24 6.60
CA VAL A 31 -7.65 2.44 7.79
C VAL A 31 -6.99 3.28 8.88
N GLY A 32 -6.02 4.12 8.52
CA GLY A 32 -5.39 5.05 9.47
C GLY A 32 -6.38 6.06 10.06
N LEU A 33 -7.30 6.59 9.26
CA LEU A 33 -8.36 7.50 9.73
C LEU A 33 -9.36 6.78 10.65
N LEU A 34 -9.75 5.55 10.33
CA LEU A 34 -10.61 4.74 11.20
C LEU A 34 -9.92 4.46 12.53
N PHE A 35 -8.63 4.18 12.51
CA PHE A 35 -7.83 4.00 13.73
C PHE A 35 -7.72 5.30 14.54
N LEU A 36 -7.56 6.44 13.86
CA LEU A 36 -7.55 7.76 14.50
C LEU A 36 -8.92 8.16 15.05
N ARG A 37 -10.02 7.63 14.51
CA ARG A 37 -11.38 7.90 15.01
C ARG A 37 -11.63 7.24 16.37
N GLY A 38 -11.10 6.03 16.58
CA GLY A 38 -11.25 5.30 17.85
C GLY A 38 -12.46 4.37 17.81
N SER A 39 -13.05 4.07 18.97
CA SER A 39 -14.13 3.09 19.01
C SER A 39 -15.29 3.45 18.07
N LEU A 40 -15.66 2.48 17.21
CA LEU A 40 -16.85 2.57 16.36
C LEU A 40 -18.14 2.28 17.13
N VAL A 41 -18.03 1.64 18.31
CA VAL A 41 -19.14 1.21 19.14
C VAL A 41 -18.97 1.81 20.55
N PRO A 42 -19.82 2.77 20.96
CA PRO A 42 -19.63 3.52 22.21
C PRO A 42 -19.70 2.72 23.52
N SER A 43 -19.90 1.40 23.48
CA SER A 43 -20.26 0.58 24.65
C SER A 43 -19.56 -0.78 24.74
N SER A 44 -18.46 -1.01 24.02
CA SER A 44 -17.64 -2.22 24.21
C SER A 44 -16.42 -1.89 25.07
N SER A 45 -16.62 -1.80 26.38
CA SER A 45 -15.57 -1.57 27.38
C SER A 45 -14.57 -2.73 27.53
N ASP A 46 -14.73 -3.80 26.73
CA ASP A 46 -13.92 -5.02 26.84
C ASP A 46 -12.57 -4.94 26.12
N VAL A 47 -12.35 -3.94 25.25
CA VAL A 47 -11.08 -3.77 24.54
C VAL A 47 -10.44 -2.44 24.95
N PRO A 48 -9.24 -2.46 25.58
CA PRO A 48 -8.48 -1.26 25.87
C PRO A 48 -8.25 -0.44 24.59
N GLU A 49 -8.65 0.84 24.60
CA GLU A 49 -8.33 1.74 23.50
C GLU A 49 -6.85 2.11 23.53
N ALA A 50 -6.17 1.98 22.39
CA ALA A 50 -4.79 2.41 22.25
C ALA A 50 -4.65 3.92 22.54
N PRO A 51 -3.57 4.36 23.21
CA PRO A 51 -3.31 5.76 23.50
C PRO A 51 -3.37 6.64 22.26
N MET A 52 -3.84 7.87 22.42
CA MET A 52 -3.90 8.85 21.32
C MET A 52 -2.53 9.02 20.63
N VAL A 53 -1.43 8.98 21.38
CA VAL A 53 -0.06 9.08 20.86
C VAL A 53 0.25 7.92 19.89
N VAL A 54 -0.14 6.69 20.26
CA VAL A 54 0.06 5.49 19.41
C VAL A 54 -0.80 5.60 18.15
N ARG A 55 -2.04 6.07 18.26
CA ARG A 55 -2.95 6.26 17.13
C ARG A 55 -2.44 7.29 16.13
N VAL A 56 -1.95 8.43 16.62
CA VAL A 56 -1.31 9.46 15.78
C VAL A 56 -0.03 8.94 15.14
N ALA A 57 0.83 8.25 15.90
CA ALA A 57 2.06 7.66 15.37
C ALA A 57 1.77 6.63 14.27
N MET A 58 0.79 5.75 14.47
CA MET A 58 0.33 4.77 13.49
C MET A 58 -0.14 5.45 12.19
N MET A 59 -0.97 6.49 12.30
CA MET A 59 -1.41 7.27 11.15
C MET A 59 -0.24 7.93 10.42
N ALA A 60 0.72 8.50 11.14
CA ALA A 60 1.91 9.10 10.56
C ALA A 60 2.75 8.06 9.78
N VAL A 61 2.91 6.84 10.32
CA VAL A 61 3.63 5.75 9.65
C VAL A 61 2.88 5.30 8.39
N LEU A 62 1.56 5.13 8.45
CA LEU A 62 0.75 4.76 7.28
C LEU A 62 0.84 5.82 6.16
N LEU A 63 0.80 7.10 6.52
CA LEU A 63 0.97 8.20 5.59
C LEU A 63 2.37 8.21 4.97
N ALA A 64 3.42 8.03 5.78
CA ALA A 64 4.79 7.97 5.30
C ALA A 64 5.00 6.79 4.33
N LEU A 65 4.47 5.61 4.68
CA LEU A 65 4.54 4.41 3.85
C LEU A 65 3.79 4.61 2.52
N GLY A 66 2.56 5.15 2.58
CA GLY A 66 1.76 5.48 1.41
C GLY A 66 2.43 6.52 0.51
N LEU A 67 3.10 7.52 1.09
CA LEU A 67 3.85 8.55 0.36
C LEU A 67 5.07 7.94 -0.34
N VAL A 68 5.88 7.13 0.35
CA VAL A 68 7.04 6.46 -0.24
C VAL A 68 6.63 5.57 -1.42
N LEU A 69 5.57 4.77 -1.23
CA LEU A 69 5.03 3.94 -2.30
C LEU A 69 4.49 4.79 -3.46
N GLY A 70 3.69 5.81 -3.18
CA GLY A 70 3.13 6.71 -4.18
C GLY A 70 4.19 7.44 -5.01
N VAL A 71 5.22 7.99 -4.34
CA VAL A 71 6.37 8.65 -4.99
C VAL A 71 7.16 7.64 -5.83
N HIS A 72 7.41 6.43 -5.31
CA HIS A 72 8.11 5.40 -6.08
C HIS A 72 7.37 5.03 -7.37
N LEU A 73 6.05 4.82 -7.27
CA LEU A 73 5.22 4.54 -8.43
C LEU A 73 5.17 5.71 -9.41
N TRP A 74 5.05 6.94 -8.92
CA TRP A 74 4.99 8.14 -9.76
C TRP A 74 6.30 8.38 -10.51
N LEU A 75 7.44 8.28 -9.83
CA LEU A 75 8.76 8.42 -10.46
C LEU A 75 8.95 7.35 -11.54
N ARG A 76 8.55 6.11 -11.27
CA ARG A 76 8.69 5.01 -12.23
C ARG A 76 7.72 5.12 -13.39
N TRP A 77 6.50 5.58 -13.15
CA TRP A 77 5.53 5.90 -14.19
C TRP A 77 6.07 6.97 -15.14
N ARG A 78 6.62 8.05 -14.59
CA ARG A 78 7.23 9.13 -15.35
C ARG A 78 8.48 8.69 -16.12
N ALA A 79 9.31 7.86 -15.50
CA ALA A 79 10.52 7.30 -16.13
C ALA A 79 10.22 6.27 -17.24
N SER A 80 9.01 5.69 -17.27
CA SER A 80 8.61 4.70 -18.27
C SER A 80 7.79 5.29 -19.42
N GLU A 81 7.84 6.61 -19.62
CA GLU A 81 6.99 7.34 -20.59
C GLU A 81 5.50 6.94 -20.50
N HIS A 82 4.93 6.92 -19.29
CA HIS A 82 3.54 6.48 -19.06
C HIS A 82 3.29 5.00 -19.39
N GLY A 83 4.29 4.13 -19.18
CA GLY A 83 4.18 2.68 -19.41
C GLY A 83 4.41 2.26 -20.86
N THR A 84 4.81 3.19 -21.74
CA THR A 84 5.04 2.92 -23.16
C THR A 84 6.45 2.43 -23.46
N ARG A 85 7.48 2.80 -22.67
CA ARG A 85 8.86 2.34 -22.86
C ARG A 85 9.63 2.18 -21.56
N VAL A 86 10.26 1.03 -21.36
CA VAL A 86 11.36 0.86 -20.39
C VAL A 86 12.67 1.31 -21.06
N PRO A 87 13.45 2.24 -20.45
CA PRO A 87 14.64 2.81 -21.07
C PRO A 87 15.75 1.80 -21.40
N GLU A 88 15.80 0.66 -20.71
CA GLU A 88 16.83 -0.37 -20.97
C GLU A 88 16.47 -1.39 -22.04
N THR A 89 15.18 -1.60 -22.34
CA THR A 89 14.73 -2.72 -23.18
C THR A 89 13.77 -2.32 -24.29
N GLY A 90 13.24 -1.08 -24.27
CA GLY A 90 12.28 -0.59 -25.26
C GLY A 90 10.92 -1.30 -25.25
N ARG A 91 10.70 -2.22 -24.30
CA ARG A 91 9.45 -2.97 -24.11
C ARG A 91 8.60 -2.35 -22.99
N PRO A 92 7.27 -2.53 -22.99
CA PRO A 92 6.42 -2.08 -21.89
C PRO A 92 6.77 -2.84 -20.59
N PRO A 93 6.80 -2.16 -19.42
CA PRO A 93 7.09 -2.82 -18.15
C PRO A 93 5.93 -3.72 -17.74
N MET A 94 6.17 -5.03 -17.59
CA MET A 94 5.16 -6.01 -17.14
C MET A 94 4.59 -5.71 -15.74
N CYS A 95 5.37 -5.04 -14.88
CA CYS A 95 4.94 -4.61 -13.55
C CYS A 95 5.53 -3.22 -13.22
N LEU A 96 4.66 -2.25 -12.96
CA LEU A 96 5.06 -0.89 -12.62
C LEU A 96 5.69 -0.81 -11.22
N ALA A 97 5.25 -1.65 -10.28
CA ALA A 97 5.90 -1.79 -8.97
C ALA A 97 7.06 -2.78 -9.03
N ARG A 98 8.18 -2.45 -8.39
CA ARG A 98 9.26 -3.43 -8.19
C ARG A 98 8.86 -4.39 -7.07
N PRO A 99 9.35 -5.64 -7.06
CA PRO A 99 9.02 -6.62 -6.02
C PRO A 99 9.35 -6.13 -4.59
N TRP A 100 10.34 -5.25 -4.44
CA TRP A 100 10.66 -4.64 -3.14
C TRP A 100 9.51 -3.79 -2.57
N ALA A 101 8.69 -3.14 -3.41
CA ALA A 101 7.57 -2.32 -2.96
C ALA A 101 6.51 -3.17 -2.26
N MET A 102 6.27 -4.39 -2.78
CA MET A 102 5.38 -5.36 -2.14
C MET A 102 5.98 -5.86 -0.83
N ALA A 103 7.29 -6.13 -0.78
CA ALA A 103 7.96 -6.51 0.45
C ALA A 103 7.85 -5.41 1.52
N VAL A 104 8.06 -4.14 1.15
CA VAL A 104 7.91 -2.98 2.06
C VAL A 104 6.48 -2.83 2.55
N LEU A 105 5.48 -3.01 1.68
CA LEU A 105 4.07 -3.03 2.10
C LEU A 105 3.80 -4.16 3.09
N CYS A 106 4.18 -5.39 2.78
CA CYS A 106 3.96 -6.56 3.63
C CYS A 106 4.65 -6.42 4.98
N VAL A 107 5.92 -6.01 5.00
CA VAL A 107 6.68 -5.78 6.23
C VAL A 107 6.06 -4.64 7.03
N GLY A 108 5.66 -3.54 6.37
CA GLY A 108 4.97 -2.43 7.02
C GLY A 108 3.69 -2.89 7.72
N VAL A 109 2.83 -3.63 7.01
CA VAL A 109 1.59 -4.18 7.59
C VAL A 109 1.90 -5.13 8.76
N LEU A 110 2.86 -6.05 8.61
CA LEU A 110 3.25 -6.97 9.68
C LEU A 110 3.73 -6.25 10.93
N VAL A 111 4.60 -5.25 10.78
CA VAL A 111 5.10 -4.45 11.91
C VAL A 111 3.97 -3.70 12.59
N LEU A 112 3.10 -3.05 11.82
CA LEU A 112 1.97 -2.30 12.38
C LEU A 112 0.97 -3.22 13.10
N SER A 113 0.68 -4.39 12.54
CA SER A 113 -0.13 -5.42 13.20
C SER A 113 0.53 -5.93 14.48
N GLY A 114 1.84 -6.18 14.47
CA GLY A 114 2.59 -6.61 15.64
C GLY A 114 2.58 -5.56 16.75
N VAL A 115 2.81 -4.28 16.42
CA VAL A 115 2.72 -3.16 17.38
C VAL A 115 1.32 -3.08 17.98
N LEU A 116 0.27 -3.21 17.15
CA LEU A 116 -1.11 -3.15 17.65
C LEU A 116 -1.42 -4.30 18.62
N VAL A 117 -1.06 -5.54 18.26
CA VAL A 117 -1.24 -6.71 19.13
C VAL A 117 -0.47 -6.53 20.43
N LEU A 118 0.76 -6.03 20.36
CA LEU A 118 1.59 -5.78 21.53
C LEU A 118 0.99 -4.70 22.44
N THR A 119 0.46 -3.60 21.89
CA THR A 119 -0.19 -2.55 22.68
C THR A 119 -1.39 -3.09 23.45
N VAL A 120 -2.21 -3.92 22.81
CA VAL A 120 -3.38 -4.56 23.45
C VAL A 120 -2.95 -5.56 24.52
N LEU A 121 -1.96 -6.42 24.24
CA LEU A 121 -1.46 -7.43 25.19
C LEU A 121 -0.78 -6.80 26.43
N LEU A 122 -0.11 -5.67 26.25
CA LEU A 122 0.55 -4.95 27.34
C LEU A 122 -0.39 -4.02 28.12
N GLY A 123 -1.63 -3.81 27.63
CA GLY A 123 -2.58 -2.88 28.22
C GLY A 123 -2.06 -1.43 28.23
N LEU A 124 -1.23 -1.08 27.24
CA LEU A 124 -0.65 0.25 27.07
C LEU A 124 -1.59 1.19 26.33
#